data_AF-A0A7W7VBK8-F1
#
_entry.id   AF-A0A7W7VBK8-F1
#
_cell.length_a   1.000
_cell.length_b   1.000
_cell.length_c   1.000
_cell.angle_alpha   90.00
_cell.angle_beta   90.00
_cell.angle_gamma   90.00
#
_symmetry.space_group_name_H-M   'P 1'
#
loop_
_entity.id
_entity.type
_entity.pdbx_description
1 polymer ?
#
loop_
_entity_poly.entity_id
_entity_poly.type
_entity_poly.pdbx_seq_one_letter_code
_entity_poly.pdbx_strand_id
1 'polypeptide(L)'
;MRVDIAQITPSTPPTAIAHHSDDVLVSVVLDRRQEWWRRRICALALSGRVPAGYVPALLDVVRDSRVTTEIRVALLEILPLSDELLTWLRTAADDALALAIIRTRARFGDTTVVPDLVRLMESEWHHRRMVAEQGIDMLGERAVLDALGFDSALSLMLFGDTPATRVLGVRWADPDITQALADEERMVAREAYDRLADVSDNHGELFRMVVDRAPGHLWALAVLAARGEPIDDQWAALGRPRVDVPGLPADVRAAIVRQYVPGTRETDPRWMLEAACLPAPEPEDVLTEALAALAPFTPATPVTAGDHHQQGEGTYHVVDTAAGRVMVSTLGRFYWADNIPDLPGFRRIDDTLGAIVVTGLPVYFFGHREPLTVHDLVFYWQD
;
A
#
# COMPACT_ATOMS: atom_id res chain seq x y z
N MET A 1 25.06 10.12 -16.25
CA MET A 1 24.86 11.03 -17.40
C MET A 1 24.77 12.45 -16.87
N ARG A 2 25.62 13.38 -17.31
CA ARG A 2 25.54 14.79 -16.92
C ARG A 2 24.55 15.49 -17.85
N VAL A 3 23.61 16.26 -17.29
CA VAL A 3 22.58 16.97 -18.04
C VAL A 3 22.75 18.48 -17.83
N ASP A 4 22.67 19.26 -18.91
CA ASP A 4 22.63 20.73 -18.82
C ASP A 4 21.27 21.17 -18.25
N ILE A 5 21.24 22.26 -17.48
CA ILE A 5 20.02 22.82 -16.90
C ILE A 5 18.98 23.13 -17.99
N ALA A 6 19.42 23.59 -19.15
CA ALA A 6 18.52 23.88 -20.27
C ALA A 6 17.81 22.62 -20.81
N GLN A 7 18.41 21.44 -20.61
CA GLN A 7 17.94 20.14 -21.11
C GLN A 7 17.22 19.31 -20.06
N ILE A 8 16.99 19.85 -18.85
CA ILE A 8 16.18 19.18 -17.84
C ILE A 8 14.79 18.93 -18.42
N THR A 9 14.28 17.72 -18.19
CA THR A 9 12.92 17.28 -18.47
C THR A 9 12.27 16.83 -17.16
N PRO A 10 10.94 16.64 -17.10
CA PRO A 10 10.27 16.16 -15.89
C PRO A 10 10.80 14.81 -15.37
N SER A 11 11.38 13.97 -16.23
CA SER A 11 11.97 12.67 -15.87
C SER A 11 13.46 12.72 -15.52
N THR A 12 14.10 13.90 -15.58
CA THR A 12 15.53 14.03 -15.25
C THR A 12 15.75 13.83 -13.74
N PRO A 13 16.57 12.85 -13.31
CA PRO A 13 16.84 12.65 -11.90
C PRO A 13 17.71 13.80 -11.34
N PRO A 14 17.49 14.25 -10.09
CA PRO A 14 18.28 15.35 -9.50
C PRO A 14 19.79 15.10 -9.50
N THR A 15 20.22 13.84 -9.37
CA THR A 15 21.63 13.43 -9.39
C THR A 15 22.32 13.69 -10.73
N ALA A 16 21.58 13.74 -11.85
CA ALA A 16 22.16 14.03 -13.17
C ALA A 16 22.66 15.47 -13.31
N ILE A 17 22.12 16.40 -12.50
CA ILE A 17 22.47 17.82 -12.50
C ILE A 17 23.23 18.25 -11.23
N ALA A 18 23.54 17.32 -10.32
CA ALA A 18 24.23 17.61 -9.07
C ALA A 18 25.67 18.16 -9.26
N HIS A 19 26.22 18.07 -10.47
CA HIS A 19 27.54 18.59 -10.82
C HIS A 19 27.56 20.10 -11.10
N HIS A 20 26.38 20.74 -11.25
CA HIS A 20 26.29 22.20 -11.37
C HIS A 20 26.55 22.87 -10.02
N SER A 21 27.12 24.08 -10.05
CA SER A 21 27.39 24.88 -8.84
C SER A 21 26.11 25.23 -8.10
N ASP A 22 26.21 25.36 -6.77
CA ASP A 22 25.07 25.66 -5.91
C ASP A 22 24.39 26.98 -6.28
N ASP A 23 25.16 28.03 -6.60
CA ASP A 23 24.64 29.33 -7.03
C ASP A 23 23.73 29.23 -8.26
N VAL A 24 24.17 28.47 -9.26
CA VAL A 24 23.39 28.27 -10.49
C VAL A 24 22.09 27.54 -10.17
N LEU A 25 22.13 26.48 -9.36
CA LEU A 25 20.93 25.74 -9.00
C LEU A 25 19.94 26.59 -8.19
N VAL A 26 20.43 27.36 -7.21
CA VAL A 26 19.61 28.29 -6.43
C VAL A 26 18.99 29.36 -7.33
N SER A 27 19.75 29.92 -8.28
CA SER A 27 19.23 30.93 -9.21
C SER A 27 18.03 30.42 -10.01
N VAL A 28 18.07 29.15 -10.45
CA VAL A 28 16.96 28.50 -11.15
C VAL A 28 15.77 28.29 -10.22
N VAL A 29 16.00 27.85 -8.99
CA VAL A 29 14.93 27.64 -7.98
C VAL A 29 14.18 28.95 -7.68
N LEU A 30 14.90 30.06 -7.57
CA LEU A 30 14.35 31.38 -7.25
C LEU A 30 13.71 32.08 -8.46
N ASP A 31 14.08 31.72 -9.70
CA ASP A 31 13.51 32.31 -10.91
C ASP A 31 12.08 31.80 -11.17
N ARG A 32 11.10 32.68 -10.90
CA ARG A 32 9.67 32.42 -11.09
C ARG A 32 9.27 32.20 -12.55
N ARG A 33 10.13 32.55 -13.52
CA ARG A 33 9.90 32.31 -14.95
C ARG A 33 10.22 30.88 -15.37
N GLN A 34 10.96 30.14 -14.54
CA GLN A 34 11.27 28.74 -14.81
C GLN A 34 10.07 27.86 -14.52
N GLU A 35 9.95 26.80 -15.32
CA GLU A 35 8.94 25.77 -15.13
C GLU A 35 9.08 25.09 -13.75
N TRP A 36 7.94 24.77 -13.13
CA TRP A 36 7.92 24.27 -11.76
C TRP A 36 8.72 22.97 -11.58
N TRP A 37 8.67 22.06 -12.57
CA TRP A 37 9.37 20.79 -12.53
C TRP A 37 10.89 20.99 -12.59
N ARG A 38 11.37 21.99 -13.34
CA ARG A 38 12.78 22.34 -13.41
C ARG A 38 13.26 22.89 -12.07
N ARG A 39 12.49 23.83 -11.50
CA ARG A 39 12.75 24.42 -10.18
C ARG A 39 12.82 23.34 -9.09
N ARG A 40 11.87 22.40 -9.10
CA ARG A 40 11.85 21.25 -8.18
C ARG A 40 13.10 20.39 -8.29
N ILE A 41 13.50 19.99 -9.51
CA ILE A 41 14.68 19.13 -9.72
C ILE A 41 15.96 19.86 -9.27
N CYS A 42 16.10 21.16 -9.56
CA CYS A 42 17.21 21.98 -9.07
C CYS A 42 17.22 22.12 -7.54
N ALA A 43 16.07 22.25 -6.90
CA ALA A 43 15.96 22.25 -5.43
C ALA A 43 16.47 20.92 -4.87
N LEU A 44 15.96 19.78 -5.34
CA LEU A 44 16.40 18.46 -4.86
C LEU A 44 17.90 18.20 -5.11
N ALA A 45 18.46 18.74 -6.18
CA ALA A 45 19.89 18.62 -6.48
C ALA A 45 20.79 19.38 -5.48
N LEU A 46 20.24 20.30 -4.67
CA LEU A 46 20.93 21.00 -3.59
C LEU A 46 20.97 20.21 -2.26
N SER A 47 20.45 18.99 -2.23
CA SER A 47 20.43 18.17 -1.01
C SER A 47 21.82 18.06 -0.36
N GLY A 48 21.90 18.42 0.93
CA GLY A 48 23.14 18.41 1.72
C GLY A 48 24.13 19.56 1.45
N ARG A 49 23.80 20.50 0.54
CA ARG A 49 24.72 21.57 0.12
C ARG A 49 24.03 22.92 -0.13
N VAL A 50 22.94 23.20 0.58
CA VAL A 50 22.25 24.50 0.49
C VAL A 50 23.17 25.61 1.04
N PRO A 51 23.59 26.61 0.24
CA PRO A 51 24.48 27.65 0.75
C PRO A 51 23.75 28.55 1.75
N ALA A 52 24.38 28.80 2.90
CA ALA A 52 23.76 29.49 4.04
C ALA A 52 23.18 30.86 3.67
N GLY A 53 23.83 31.61 2.77
CA GLY A 53 23.38 32.94 2.33
C GLY A 53 22.03 32.93 1.58
N TYR A 54 21.61 31.80 1.04
CA TYR A 54 20.33 31.67 0.32
C TYR A 54 19.20 31.08 1.15
N VAL A 55 19.48 30.59 2.37
CA VAL A 55 18.46 29.96 3.24
C VAL A 55 17.25 30.87 3.46
N PRO A 56 17.40 32.17 3.79
CA PRO A 56 16.24 33.06 3.96
C PRO A 56 15.37 33.17 2.69
N ALA A 57 15.99 33.33 1.53
CA ALA A 57 15.28 33.46 0.26
C ALA A 57 14.53 32.17 -0.14
N LEU A 58 15.15 31.01 0.12
CA LEU A 58 14.49 29.71 -0.12
C LEU A 58 13.36 29.46 0.89
N LEU A 59 13.51 29.92 2.13
CA LEU A 59 12.46 29.85 3.14
C LEU A 59 11.26 30.75 2.79
N ASP A 60 11.50 31.92 2.20
CA ASP A 60 10.43 32.77 1.65
C ASP A 60 9.65 32.06 0.53
N VAL A 61 10.32 31.25 -0.30
CA VAL A 61 9.64 30.42 -1.32
C VAL A 61 8.76 29.35 -0.68
N VAL A 62 9.21 28.71 0.41
CA VAL A 62 8.40 27.74 1.17
C VAL A 62 7.16 28.40 1.78
N ARG A 63 7.28 29.64 2.25
CA ARG A 63 6.19 30.40 2.88
C ARG A 63 5.18 30.99 1.89
N ASP A 64 5.58 31.21 0.63
CA ASP A 64 4.71 31.79 -0.40
C ASP A 64 3.72 30.75 -0.95
N SER A 65 2.46 30.82 -0.51
CA SER A 65 1.38 29.91 -0.95
C SER A 65 1.04 29.99 -2.45
N ARG A 66 1.56 31.00 -3.17
CA ARG A 66 1.41 31.10 -4.63
C ARG A 66 2.42 30.24 -5.38
N VAL A 67 3.46 29.75 -4.70
CA VAL A 67 4.43 28.82 -5.28
C VAL A 67 3.82 27.41 -5.27
N THR A 68 4.05 26.64 -6.33
CA THR A 68 3.53 25.28 -6.44
C THR A 68 4.00 24.41 -5.27
N THR A 69 3.10 23.55 -4.78
CA THR A 69 3.32 22.68 -3.63
C THR A 69 4.57 21.82 -3.81
N GLU A 70 4.84 21.32 -5.01
CA GLU A 70 5.96 20.44 -5.32
C GLU A 70 7.32 21.10 -5.08
N ILE A 71 7.45 22.40 -5.35
CA ILE A 71 8.69 23.15 -5.07
C ILE A 71 8.83 23.36 -3.57
N ARG A 72 7.74 23.75 -2.90
CA ARG A 72 7.73 24.02 -1.45
C ARG A 72 8.08 22.75 -0.65
N VAL A 73 7.55 21.59 -1.04
CA VAL A 73 7.90 20.28 -0.47
C VAL A 73 9.38 19.94 -0.71
N ALA A 74 9.88 20.11 -1.95
CA ALA A 74 11.29 19.85 -2.26
C ALA A 74 12.24 20.74 -1.46
N LEU A 75 11.85 21.99 -1.19
CA LEU A 75 12.62 22.89 -0.35
C LEU A 75 12.62 22.48 1.13
N LEU A 76 11.47 22.07 1.67
CA LEU A 76 11.39 21.54 3.03
C LEU A 76 12.29 20.30 3.24
N GLU A 77 12.50 19.49 2.21
CA GLU A 77 13.41 18.34 2.26
C GLU A 77 14.88 18.73 2.40
N ILE A 78 15.31 19.81 1.74
CA ILE A 78 16.73 20.17 1.66
C ILE A 78 17.15 21.24 2.65
N LEU A 79 16.22 22.06 3.14
CA LEU A 79 16.54 23.21 3.97
C LEU A 79 17.20 22.74 5.28
N PRO A 80 18.28 23.41 5.71
CA PRO A 80 18.97 23.06 6.94
C PRO A 80 18.05 23.29 8.14
N LEU A 81 18.25 22.47 9.16
CA LEU A 81 17.50 22.59 10.40
C LEU A 81 17.85 23.91 11.09
N SER A 82 16.84 24.74 11.38
CA SER A 82 16.97 26.00 12.11
C SER A 82 15.74 26.26 12.99
N ASP A 83 15.93 26.97 14.10
CA ASP A 83 14.84 27.32 15.03
C ASP A 83 13.76 28.18 14.36
N GLU A 84 14.15 29.04 13.40
CA GLU A 84 13.23 29.86 12.63
C GLU A 84 12.28 28.99 11.80
N LEU A 85 12.81 27.99 11.08
CA LEU A 85 12.01 27.06 10.30
C LEU A 85 11.09 26.24 11.21
N LEU A 86 11.61 25.70 12.32
CA LEU A 86 10.78 24.92 13.26
C LEU A 86 9.64 25.75 13.87
N THR A 87 9.91 27.00 14.23
CA THR A 87 8.89 27.91 14.77
C THR A 87 7.78 28.17 13.75
N TRP A 88 8.15 28.38 12.48
CA TRP A 88 7.17 28.51 11.41
C TRP A 88 6.38 27.22 11.19
N LEU A 89 7.04 26.06 11.13
CA LEU A 89 6.39 24.76 10.92
C LEU A 89 5.33 24.43 11.98
N ARG A 90 5.55 24.84 13.24
CA ARG A 90 4.59 24.61 14.34
C ARG A 90 3.29 25.43 14.23
N THR A 91 3.33 26.52 13.48
CA THR A 91 2.21 27.47 13.36
C THR A 91 1.60 27.52 11.96
N ALA A 92 2.25 26.88 10.98
CA ALA A 92 1.80 26.83 9.61
C ALA A 92 0.48 26.04 9.47
N ALA A 93 -0.56 26.71 8.98
CA ALA A 93 -1.82 26.09 8.58
C ALA A 93 -1.89 26.06 7.04
N ASP A 94 -1.37 24.98 6.46
CA ASP A 94 -1.34 24.78 5.00
C ASP A 94 -1.63 23.32 4.68
N ASP A 95 -2.88 23.03 4.32
CA ASP A 95 -3.36 21.67 4.03
C ASP A 95 -2.57 21.02 2.89
N ALA A 96 -2.11 21.79 1.91
CA ALA A 96 -1.33 21.28 0.79
C ALA A 96 0.08 20.83 1.23
N LEU A 97 0.62 21.40 2.32
CA LEU A 97 1.91 21.03 2.90
C LEU A 97 1.82 20.17 4.16
N ALA A 98 0.62 19.82 4.65
CA ALA A 98 0.43 19.19 5.95
C ALA A 98 1.36 17.98 6.19
N LEU A 99 1.44 17.04 5.24
CA LEU A 99 2.32 15.86 5.34
C LEU A 99 3.80 16.23 5.34
N ALA A 100 4.22 17.19 4.51
CA ALA A 100 5.60 17.64 4.45
C ALA A 100 6.01 18.39 5.72
N ILE A 101 5.10 19.18 6.30
CA ILE A 101 5.30 19.87 7.59
C ILE A 101 5.49 18.83 8.70
N ILE A 102 4.59 17.85 8.82
CA ILE A 102 4.68 16.78 9.83
C ILE A 102 6.01 16.03 9.70
N ARG A 103 6.36 15.57 8.49
CA ARG A 103 7.63 14.86 8.24
C ARG A 103 8.85 15.72 8.58
N THR A 104 8.82 17.00 8.21
CA THR A 104 9.94 17.91 8.48
C THR A 104 10.09 18.13 9.98
N ARG A 105 9.00 18.37 10.72
CA ARG A 105 9.02 18.50 12.18
C ARG A 105 9.54 17.24 12.88
N ALA A 106 9.14 16.05 12.42
CA ALA A 106 9.69 14.80 12.92
C ALA A 106 11.22 14.71 12.72
N ARG A 107 11.72 15.11 11.54
CA ARG A 107 13.17 15.23 11.26
C ARG A 107 13.89 16.22 12.20
N PHE A 108 13.19 17.23 12.69
CA PHE A 108 13.69 18.18 13.69
C PHE A 108 13.71 17.62 15.13
N GLY A 109 13.21 16.39 15.36
CA GLY A 109 13.03 15.87 16.71
C GLY A 109 11.83 16.46 17.46
N ASP A 110 10.89 17.12 16.74
CA ASP A 110 9.74 17.77 17.37
C ASP A 110 8.67 16.75 17.76
N THR A 111 8.76 16.23 18.99
CA THR A 111 7.83 15.22 19.52
C THR A 111 6.37 15.69 19.59
N THR A 112 6.11 16.99 19.48
CA THR A 112 4.74 17.51 19.44
C THR A 112 3.96 17.11 18.17
N VAL A 113 4.62 16.51 17.16
CA VAL A 113 3.94 15.88 16.00
C VAL A 113 3.51 14.44 16.21
N VAL A 114 3.85 13.82 17.34
CA VAL A 114 3.53 12.40 17.59
C VAL A 114 2.03 12.10 17.44
N PRO A 115 1.09 12.91 17.97
CA PRO A 115 -0.35 12.66 17.76
C PRO A 115 -0.76 12.69 16.28
N ASP A 116 -0.17 13.57 15.48
CA ASP A 116 -0.44 13.63 14.04
C ASP A 116 0.12 12.41 13.31
N LEU A 117 1.32 11.96 13.67
CA LEU A 117 1.92 10.74 13.12
C LEU A 117 1.07 9.51 13.47
N VAL A 118 0.66 9.35 14.72
CA VAL A 118 -0.24 8.25 15.15
C VAL A 118 -1.53 8.24 14.33
N ARG A 119 -2.20 9.39 14.18
CA ARG A 119 -3.40 9.51 13.34
C ARG A 119 -3.14 9.15 11.86
N LEU A 120 -1.97 9.48 11.33
CA LEU A 120 -1.62 9.12 9.94
C LEU A 120 -1.36 7.62 9.78
N MET A 121 -0.99 6.88 10.82
CA MET A 121 -0.83 5.42 10.76
C MET A 121 -2.14 4.67 10.52
N GLU A 122 -3.25 5.22 11.02
CA GLU A 122 -4.62 4.72 10.76
C GLU A 122 -5.12 5.08 9.36
N SER A 123 -4.39 5.89 8.60
CA SER A 123 -4.86 6.31 7.28
C SER A 123 -4.96 5.11 6.33
N GLU A 124 -6.07 5.00 5.61
CA GLU A 124 -6.23 4.00 4.55
C GLU A 124 -5.24 4.21 3.38
N TRP A 125 -4.69 5.42 3.26
CA TRP A 125 -3.75 5.80 2.20
C TRP A 125 -2.33 5.41 2.56
N HIS A 126 -1.76 4.45 1.81
CA HIS A 126 -0.41 3.94 2.06
C HIS A 126 0.66 5.03 2.14
N HIS A 127 0.64 6.02 1.23
CA HIS A 127 1.62 7.11 1.25
C HIS A 127 1.56 7.97 2.53
N ARG A 128 0.38 8.13 3.14
CA ARG A 128 0.22 8.84 4.42
C ARG A 128 0.79 8.03 5.57
N ARG A 129 0.53 6.72 5.58
CA ARG A 129 1.13 5.80 6.56
C ARG A 129 2.65 5.78 6.44
N MET A 130 3.20 5.72 5.23
CA MET A 130 4.64 5.79 5.02
C MET A 130 5.28 7.06 5.59
N VAL A 131 4.60 8.21 5.48
CA VAL A 131 5.05 9.46 6.13
C VAL A 131 5.03 9.33 7.65
N ALA A 132 3.98 8.71 8.21
CA ALA A 132 3.88 8.46 9.65
C ALA A 132 5.03 7.59 10.15
N GLU A 133 5.22 6.44 9.51
CA GLU A 133 6.24 5.44 9.89
C GLU A 133 7.65 6.04 9.80
N GLN A 134 7.96 6.73 8.70
CA GLN A 134 9.24 7.45 8.57
C GLN A 134 9.44 8.53 9.62
N GLY A 135 8.40 9.30 9.94
CA GLY A 135 8.47 10.33 10.97
C GLY A 135 8.71 9.74 12.36
N ILE A 136 8.05 8.62 12.66
CA ILE A 136 8.22 7.88 13.91
C ILE A 136 9.63 7.31 14.03
N ASP A 137 10.16 6.72 12.95
CA ASP A 137 11.53 6.20 12.91
C ASP A 137 12.57 7.34 13.07
N MET A 138 12.30 8.53 12.53
CA MET A 138 13.16 9.72 12.71
C MET A 138 13.19 10.24 14.15
N LEU A 139 12.04 10.21 14.85
CA LEU A 139 11.95 10.61 16.26
C LEU A 139 12.62 9.57 17.17
N GLY A 140 12.50 8.30 16.82
CA GLY A 140 13.00 7.17 17.59
C GLY A 140 12.04 6.75 18.71
N GLU A 141 12.10 5.47 19.08
CA GLU A 141 11.21 4.81 20.04
C GLU A 141 11.07 5.59 21.35
N ARG A 142 12.19 5.95 22.00
CA ARG A 142 12.15 6.59 23.33
C ARG A 142 11.40 7.91 23.31
N ALA A 143 11.65 8.75 22.31
CA ALA A 143 11.03 10.06 22.20
C ALA A 143 9.52 9.94 21.96
N VAL A 144 9.09 8.94 21.19
CA VAL A 144 7.66 8.67 20.94
C VAL A 144 6.99 8.09 22.18
N LEU A 145 7.61 7.14 22.88
CA LEU A 145 7.10 6.61 24.15
C LEU A 145 6.92 7.71 25.19
N ASP A 146 7.93 8.56 25.37
CA ASP A 146 7.86 9.71 26.29
C ASP A 146 6.73 10.67 25.90
N ALA A 147 6.55 10.94 24.61
CA ALA A 147 5.47 11.81 24.11
C ALA A 147 4.07 11.22 24.30
N LEU A 148 3.96 9.89 24.26
CA LEU A 148 2.70 9.17 24.49
C LEU A 148 2.46 8.85 25.96
N GLY A 149 3.44 9.06 26.84
CA GLY A 149 3.32 8.77 28.27
C GLY A 149 3.48 7.30 28.64
N PHE A 150 4.16 6.50 27.81
CA PHE A 150 4.43 5.08 28.06
C PHE A 150 5.89 4.87 28.48
N ASP A 151 6.11 3.90 29.36
CA ASP A 151 7.45 3.56 29.85
C ASP A 151 8.20 2.57 28.95
N SER A 152 7.47 1.77 28.17
CA SER A 152 8.00 0.72 27.30
C SER A 152 7.08 0.43 26.11
N ALA A 153 7.66 -0.17 25.06
CA ALA A 153 6.91 -0.68 23.90
C ALA A 153 5.87 -1.75 24.28
N LEU A 154 6.18 -2.60 25.26
CA LEU A 154 5.26 -3.64 25.74
C LEU A 154 4.01 -3.01 26.39
N SER A 155 4.20 -2.00 27.25
CA SER A 155 3.07 -1.25 27.83
C SER A 155 2.24 -0.56 26.75
N LEU A 156 2.91 0.02 25.73
CA LEU A 156 2.22 0.66 24.60
C LEU A 156 1.40 -0.34 23.78
N MET A 157 1.94 -1.54 23.54
CA MET A 157 1.26 -2.62 22.82
C MET A 157 0.00 -3.08 23.55
N LEU A 158 0.08 -3.22 24.88
CA LEU A 158 -0.99 -3.78 25.71
C LEU A 158 -2.06 -2.76 26.10
N PHE A 159 -1.66 -1.51 26.32
CA PHE A 159 -2.50 -0.49 26.94
C PHE A 159 -2.64 0.78 26.07
N GLY A 160 -2.19 0.75 24.82
CA GLY A 160 -2.38 1.84 23.88
C GLY A 160 -3.87 2.08 23.60
N ASP A 161 -4.31 3.33 23.79
CA ASP A 161 -5.72 3.74 23.65
C ASP A 161 -6.26 3.58 22.22
N THR A 162 -5.39 3.53 21.21
CA THR A 162 -5.76 3.47 19.79
C THR A 162 -5.10 2.27 19.10
N PRO A 163 -5.68 1.75 18.02
CA PRO A 163 -5.04 0.73 17.20
C PRO A 163 -3.65 1.16 16.71
N ALA A 164 -3.49 2.42 16.27
CA ALA A 164 -2.19 2.93 15.82
C ALA A 164 -1.12 2.91 16.93
N THR A 165 -1.47 3.31 18.15
CA THR A 165 -0.51 3.26 19.26
C THR A 165 -0.14 1.82 19.60
N ARG A 166 -1.09 0.87 19.59
CA ARG A 166 -0.77 -0.54 19.82
C ARG A 166 0.10 -1.14 18.70
N VAL A 167 -0.13 -0.78 17.43
CA VAL A 167 0.77 -1.14 16.31
C VAL A 167 2.21 -0.68 16.56
N LEU A 168 2.42 0.53 17.10
CA LEU A 168 3.75 0.99 17.48
C LEU A 168 4.38 0.16 18.59
N GLY A 169 3.57 -0.20 19.59
CA GLY A 169 4.00 -1.14 20.62
C GLY A 169 4.46 -2.47 20.02
N VAL A 170 3.69 -3.08 19.11
CA VAL A 170 4.05 -4.31 18.41
C VAL A 170 5.35 -4.17 17.62
N ARG A 171 5.54 -3.03 16.93
CA ARG A 171 6.75 -2.76 16.11
C ARG A 171 8.04 -2.73 16.93
N TRP A 172 7.98 -2.21 18.15
CA TRP A 172 9.17 -2.02 18.99
C TRP A 172 9.33 -3.10 20.06
N ALA A 173 8.25 -3.80 20.42
CA ALA A 173 8.34 -4.91 21.37
C ALA A 173 9.14 -6.07 20.75
N ASP A 174 10.07 -6.61 21.54
CA ASP A 174 10.90 -7.78 21.21
C ASP A 174 11.00 -8.69 22.45
N PRO A 175 10.84 -10.02 22.35
CA PRO A 175 10.24 -10.82 21.26
C PRO A 175 8.77 -11.21 21.50
N ASP A 176 8.23 -10.93 22.69
CA ASP A 176 6.93 -11.47 23.13
C ASP A 176 5.75 -10.61 22.66
N ILE A 177 5.48 -10.68 21.35
CA ILE A 177 4.34 -10.02 20.69
C ILE A 177 3.21 -11.00 20.34
N THR A 178 3.30 -12.27 20.75
CA THR A 178 2.32 -13.32 20.40
C THR A 178 0.90 -12.93 20.84
N GLN A 179 0.77 -12.29 22.01
CA GLN A 179 -0.51 -11.82 22.53
C GLN A 179 -1.20 -10.76 21.63
N ALA A 180 -0.45 -10.01 20.82
CA ALA A 180 -1.03 -9.02 19.91
C ALA A 180 -1.79 -9.66 18.73
N LEU A 181 -1.57 -10.95 18.44
CA LEU A 181 -2.41 -11.71 17.50
C LEU A 181 -3.88 -11.81 17.96
N ALA A 182 -4.13 -11.61 19.26
CA ALA A 182 -5.45 -11.60 19.85
C ALA A 182 -6.13 -10.22 19.88
N ASP A 183 -5.47 -9.17 19.38
CA ASP A 183 -6.07 -7.83 19.34
C ASP A 183 -7.36 -7.85 18.49
N GLU A 184 -8.38 -7.11 18.95
CA GLU A 184 -9.66 -7.01 18.24
C GLU A 184 -9.51 -6.26 16.91
N GLU A 185 -8.51 -5.39 16.83
CA GLU A 185 -8.24 -4.54 15.67
C GLU A 185 -7.28 -5.26 14.72
N ARG A 186 -7.76 -5.52 13.49
CA ARG A 186 -7.03 -6.35 12.52
C ARG A 186 -5.65 -5.80 12.19
N MET A 187 -5.49 -4.48 12.11
CA MET A 187 -4.19 -3.87 11.83
C MET A 187 -3.13 -4.19 12.89
N VAL A 188 -3.52 -4.33 14.18
CA VAL A 188 -2.60 -4.68 15.26
C VAL A 188 -2.21 -6.15 15.16
N ALA A 189 -3.21 -7.03 15.03
CA ALA A 189 -2.98 -8.46 14.87
C ALA A 189 -2.19 -8.78 13.59
N ARG A 190 -2.41 -8.01 12.51
CA ARG A 190 -1.65 -8.15 11.26
C ARG A 190 -0.20 -7.72 11.41
N GLU A 191 0.08 -6.60 12.10
CA GLU A 191 1.46 -6.20 12.38
C GLU A 191 2.20 -7.29 13.17
N ALA A 192 1.53 -7.88 14.16
CA ALA A 192 2.08 -9.00 14.91
C ALA A 192 2.32 -10.22 14.01
N TYR A 193 1.37 -10.53 13.11
CA TYR A 193 1.53 -11.59 12.12
C TYR A 193 2.75 -11.35 11.21
N ASP A 194 2.90 -10.15 10.64
CA ASP A 194 3.97 -9.85 9.68
C ASP A 194 5.34 -9.98 10.35
N ARG A 195 5.47 -9.51 11.60
CA ARG A 195 6.72 -9.64 12.37
C ARG A 195 7.00 -11.08 12.81
N LEU A 196 5.97 -11.80 13.23
CA LEU A 196 6.14 -13.18 13.66
C LEU A 196 6.38 -14.12 12.47
N ALA A 197 5.89 -13.82 11.27
CA ALA A 197 6.14 -14.65 10.08
C ALA A 197 7.64 -14.88 9.83
N ASP A 198 8.49 -13.91 10.17
CA ASP A 198 9.94 -13.95 9.95
C ASP A 198 10.77 -14.50 11.14
N VAL A 199 10.16 -14.77 12.30
CA VAL A 199 10.85 -15.19 13.54
C VAL A 199 10.48 -16.62 13.90
N SER A 200 11.40 -17.49 14.35
CA SER A 200 11.10 -18.91 14.62
C SER A 200 10.74 -19.26 16.08
N ASP A 201 11.04 -18.40 17.05
CA ASP A 201 11.30 -18.84 18.43
C ASP A 201 10.04 -19.07 19.29
N ASN A 202 8.84 -18.84 18.75
CA ASN A 202 7.56 -18.98 19.45
C ASN A 202 6.63 -20.06 18.86
N HIS A 203 7.17 -21.00 18.07
CA HIS A 203 6.37 -22.06 17.43
C HIS A 203 5.43 -22.80 18.41
N GLY A 204 5.95 -23.24 19.56
CA GLY A 204 5.16 -23.99 20.55
C GLY A 204 4.01 -23.18 21.15
N GLU A 205 4.20 -21.87 21.32
CA GLU A 205 3.15 -20.97 21.81
C GLU A 205 2.05 -20.78 20.77
N LEU A 206 2.42 -20.51 19.51
CA LEU A 206 1.47 -20.38 18.41
C LEU A 206 0.65 -21.65 18.23
N PHE A 207 1.29 -22.82 18.26
CA PHE A 207 0.60 -24.10 18.16
C PHE A 207 -0.38 -24.32 19.31
N ARG A 208 0.01 -23.96 20.54
CA ARG A 208 -0.88 -24.01 21.71
C ARG A 208 -2.10 -23.10 21.52
N MET A 209 -1.93 -21.87 21.03
CA MET A 209 -3.06 -20.98 20.73
C MET A 209 -4.04 -21.62 19.75
N VAL A 210 -3.53 -22.29 18.71
CA VAL A 210 -4.34 -22.98 17.71
C VAL A 210 -5.13 -24.14 18.33
N VAL A 211 -4.46 -25.02 19.06
CA VAL A 211 -5.09 -26.20 19.69
C VAL A 211 -6.13 -25.80 20.74
N ASP A 212 -5.80 -24.83 21.59
CA ASP A 212 -6.66 -24.36 22.66
C ASP A 212 -7.79 -23.44 22.17
N ARG A 213 -7.77 -23.07 20.87
CA ARG A 213 -8.68 -22.07 20.26
C ARG A 213 -8.67 -20.74 21.02
N ALA A 214 -7.49 -20.33 21.48
CA ALA A 214 -7.31 -19.06 22.19
C ALA A 214 -7.70 -17.86 21.30
N PRO A 215 -7.97 -16.67 21.88
CA PRO A 215 -8.03 -15.44 21.11
C PRO A 215 -6.81 -15.31 20.16
N GLY A 216 -7.04 -14.92 18.91
CA GLY A 216 -5.98 -14.82 17.90
C GLY A 216 -5.54 -16.14 17.25
N HIS A 217 -6.16 -17.28 17.56
CA HIS A 217 -5.74 -18.59 17.01
C HIS A 217 -5.70 -18.68 15.48
N LEU A 218 -6.57 -17.96 14.76
CA LEU A 218 -6.53 -17.93 13.29
C LEU A 218 -5.32 -17.16 12.77
N TRP A 219 -4.96 -16.06 13.42
CA TRP A 219 -3.73 -15.33 13.12
C TRP A 219 -2.50 -16.18 13.46
N ALA A 220 -2.49 -16.89 14.59
CA ALA A 220 -1.42 -17.81 14.94
C ALA A 220 -1.26 -18.93 13.90
N LEU A 221 -2.37 -19.52 13.42
CA LEU A 221 -2.31 -20.50 12.34
C LEU A 221 -1.80 -19.90 11.03
N ALA A 222 -2.17 -18.66 10.72
CA ALA A 222 -1.68 -17.97 9.55
C ALA A 222 -0.16 -17.73 9.65
N VAL A 223 0.36 -17.36 10.83
CA VAL A 223 1.81 -17.22 11.07
C VAL A 223 2.51 -18.55 10.80
N LEU A 224 2.00 -19.67 11.33
CA LEU A 224 2.55 -21.00 11.07
C LEU A 224 2.58 -21.32 9.57
N ALA A 225 1.49 -21.02 8.85
CA ALA A 225 1.43 -21.21 7.40
C ALA A 225 2.45 -20.37 6.64
N ALA A 226 2.64 -19.10 7.05
CA ALA A 226 3.61 -18.19 6.44
C ALA A 226 5.06 -18.68 6.61
N ARG A 227 5.34 -19.38 7.73
CA ARG A 227 6.62 -20.04 7.99
C ARG A 227 6.81 -21.36 7.21
N GLY A 228 5.83 -21.75 6.40
CA GLY A 228 5.86 -22.98 5.60
C GLY A 228 5.42 -24.23 6.36
N GLU A 229 4.80 -24.10 7.54
CA GLU A 229 4.25 -25.25 8.26
C GLU A 229 3.01 -25.80 7.53
N PRO A 230 2.84 -27.13 7.46
CA PRO A 230 1.61 -27.72 6.96
C PRO A 230 0.47 -27.47 7.96
N ILE A 231 -0.53 -26.70 7.55
CA ILE A 231 -1.64 -26.28 8.42
C ILE A 231 -2.98 -26.99 8.15
N ASP A 232 -3.03 -27.89 7.17
CA ASP A 232 -4.29 -28.49 6.69
C ASP A 232 -5.07 -29.23 7.79
N ASP A 233 -4.36 -30.00 8.62
CA ASP A 233 -4.98 -30.79 9.70
C ASP A 233 -5.51 -29.89 10.81
N GLN A 234 -4.75 -28.87 11.19
CA GLN A 234 -5.14 -27.89 12.21
C GLN A 234 -6.31 -27.03 11.71
N TRP A 235 -6.27 -26.59 10.45
CA TRP A 235 -7.38 -25.85 9.85
C TRP A 235 -8.64 -26.72 9.75
N ALA A 236 -8.50 -28.00 9.40
CA ALA A 236 -9.59 -28.98 9.43
C ALA A 236 -10.17 -29.18 10.84
N ALA A 237 -9.33 -29.28 11.87
CA ALA A 237 -9.76 -29.41 13.26
C ALA A 237 -10.52 -28.18 13.80
N LEU A 238 -10.28 -27.01 13.21
CA LEU A 238 -11.05 -25.78 13.45
C LEU A 238 -12.37 -25.71 12.64
N GLY A 239 -12.65 -26.69 11.79
CA GLY A 239 -13.83 -26.72 10.92
C GLY A 239 -13.67 -25.94 9.62
N ARG A 240 -12.42 -25.64 9.22
CA ARG A 240 -12.06 -24.83 8.04
C ARG A 240 -12.83 -23.50 7.99
N PRO A 241 -12.71 -22.64 9.02
CA PRO A 241 -13.41 -21.37 9.05
C PRO A 241 -13.05 -20.55 7.81
N ARG A 242 -14.09 -20.09 7.10
CA ARG A 242 -14.02 -19.27 5.89
C ARG A 242 -14.81 -17.99 6.09
N VAL A 243 -14.46 -16.95 5.33
CA VAL A 243 -15.35 -15.79 5.18
C VAL A 243 -16.56 -16.24 4.36
N ASP A 244 -17.76 -16.05 4.91
CA ASP A 244 -18.99 -16.41 4.24
C ASP A 244 -19.27 -15.43 3.09
N VAL A 245 -19.38 -15.98 1.88
CA VAL A 245 -19.73 -15.23 0.66
C VAL A 245 -20.77 -16.08 -0.08
N PRO A 246 -22.07 -15.90 0.23
CA PRO A 246 -23.12 -16.74 -0.31
C PRO A 246 -23.14 -16.76 -1.84
N GLY A 247 -23.25 -17.96 -2.42
CA GLY A 247 -23.36 -18.14 -3.87
C GLY A 247 -22.04 -18.07 -4.65
N LEU A 248 -20.89 -17.77 -4.00
CA LEU A 248 -19.60 -17.67 -4.68
C LEU A 248 -19.08 -19.07 -5.10
N PRO A 249 -18.89 -19.33 -6.41
CA PRO A 249 -18.33 -20.59 -6.89
C PRO A 249 -16.89 -20.81 -6.43
N ALA A 250 -16.51 -22.06 -6.16
CA ALA A 250 -15.20 -22.40 -5.58
C ALA A 250 -14.01 -22.04 -6.49
N ASP A 251 -14.17 -22.17 -7.81
CA ASP A 251 -13.17 -21.79 -8.81
C ASP A 251 -12.95 -20.27 -8.86
N VAL A 252 -14.04 -19.49 -8.86
CA VAL A 252 -13.98 -18.02 -8.78
C VAL A 252 -13.37 -17.57 -7.46
N ARG A 253 -13.78 -18.18 -6.35
CA ARG A 253 -13.20 -17.92 -5.02
C ARG A 253 -11.71 -18.17 -4.99
N ALA A 254 -11.24 -19.30 -5.52
CA ALA A 254 -9.82 -19.63 -5.55
C ALA A 254 -9.01 -18.63 -6.39
N ALA A 255 -9.55 -18.15 -7.52
CA ALA A 255 -8.92 -17.14 -8.34
C ALA A 255 -8.78 -15.79 -7.60
N ILE A 256 -9.86 -15.33 -6.97
CA ILE A 256 -9.87 -14.11 -6.14
C ILE A 256 -8.89 -14.22 -4.97
N VAL A 257 -8.91 -15.35 -4.27
CA VAL A 257 -8.03 -15.60 -3.12
C VAL A 257 -6.57 -15.54 -3.55
N ARG A 258 -6.17 -16.23 -4.62
CA ARG A 258 -4.78 -16.20 -5.10
C ARG A 258 -4.31 -14.79 -5.47
N GLN A 259 -5.17 -14.03 -6.14
CA GLN A 259 -4.81 -12.71 -6.64
C GLN A 259 -4.71 -11.66 -5.53
N TYR A 260 -5.67 -11.66 -4.59
CA TYR A 260 -5.88 -10.51 -3.70
C TYR A 260 -5.49 -10.75 -2.23
N VAL A 261 -5.22 -12.00 -1.82
CA VAL A 261 -4.84 -12.32 -0.42
C VAL A 261 -3.44 -11.94 0.01
N PRO A 262 -2.43 -11.70 -0.86
CA PRO A 262 -1.24 -10.97 -0.43
C PRO A 262 -1.61 -9.70 0.36
N GLY A 263 -2.78 -9.11 0.05
CA GLY A 263 -3.66 -8.48 1.02
C GLY A 263 -3.15 -7.14 1.55
N THR A 264 -3.93 -6.57 2.48
CA THR A 264 -3.51 -5.40 3.27
C THR A 264 -3.74 -5.64 4.77
N ARG A 265 -3.47 -4.62 5.60
CA ARG A 265 -3.59 -4.67 7.07
C ARG A 265 -4.97 -5.10 7.59
N GLU A 266 -6.01 -4.90 6.78
CA GLU A 266 -7.40 -5.23 7.13
C GLU A 266 -7.85 -6.62 6.63
N THR A 267 -6.96 -7.39 6.01
CA THR A 267 -7.32 -8.71 5.45
C THR A 267 -7.73 -9.65 6.56
N ASP A 268 -8.90 -10.28 6.40
CA ASP A 268 -9.35 -11.30 7.35
C ASP A 268 -8.42 -12.54 7.31
N PRO A 269 -7.92 -13.05 8.45
CA PRO A 269 -6.99 -14.17 8.47
C PRO A 269 -7.56 -15.45 7.85
N ARG A 270 -8.89 -15.60 7.79
CA ARG A 270 -9.52 -16.74 7.10
C ARG A 270 -9.20 -16.77 5.61
N TRP A 271 -9.06 -15.60 4.98
CA TRP A 271 -8.63 -15.53 3.58
C TRP A 271 -7.18 -15.96 3.41
N MET A 272 -6.31 -15.57 4.34
CA MET A 272 -4.88 -15.95 4.36
C MET A 272 -4.70 -17.46 4.53
N LEU A 273 -5.44 -18.07 5.45
CA LEU A 273 -5.47 -19.51 5.64
C LEU A 273 -6.00 -20.23 4.41
N GLU A 274 -7.04 -19.70 3.77
CA GLU A 274 -7.56 -20.26 2.53
C GLU A 274 -6.50 -20.23 1.42
N ALA A 275 -5.79 -19.11 1.24
CA ALA A 275 -4.72 -19.00 0.25
C ALA A 275 -3.57 -19.98 0.50
N ALA A 276 -3.15 -20.14 1.76
CA ALA A 276 -2.08 -21.06 2.14
C ALA A 276 -2.40 -22.53 1.83
N CYS A 277 -3.69 -22.89 1.84
CA CYS A 277 -4.17 -24.24 1.53
C CYS A 277 -4.62 -24.42 0.07
N LEU A 278 -4.55 -23.38 -0.77
CA LEU A 278 -4.87 -23.53 -2.18
C LEU A 278 -3.73 -24.26 -2.91
N PRO A 279 -4.06 -25.20 -3.82
CA PRO A 279 -3.04 -25.79 -4.67
C PRO A 279 -2.43 -24.70 -5.56
N ALA A 280 -1.13 -24.86 -5.85
CA ALA A 280 -0.42 -24.03 -6.80
C ALA A 280 -1.20 -23.99 -8.13
N PRO A 281 -1.30 -22.82 -8.78
CA PRO A 281 -1.96 -22.73 -10.07
C PRO A 281 -1.18 -23.58 -11.09
N GLU A 282 -1.89 -24.32 -11.94
CA GLU A 282 -1.25 -24.89 -13.11
C GLU A 282 -0.92 -23.77 -14.10
N PRO A 283 0.25 -23.80 -14.76
CA PRO A 283 0.58 -22.82 -15.78
C PRO A 283 -0.36 -23.01 -16.98
N GLU A 284 -1.40 -22.18 -17.06
CA GLU A 284 -2.38 -22.20 -18.15
C GLU A 284 -2.16 -21.03 -19.10
N ASP A 285 -2.14 -21.30 -20.41
CA ASP A 285 -2.22 -20.27 -21.44
C ASP A 285 -3.70 -19.92 -21.72
N VAL A 286 -4.34 -19.35 -20.69
CA VAL A 286 -5.78 -19.03 -20.67
C VAL A 286 -6.16 -18.16 -21.85
N LEU A 287 -5.31 -17.21 -22.25
CA LEU A 287 -5.61 -16.30 -23.36
C LEU A 287 -5.60 -17.03 -24.71
N THR A 288 -4.61 -17.89 -24.96
CA THR A 288 -4.58 -18.69 -26.19
C THR A 288 -5.79 -19.63 -26.26
N GLU A 289 -6.16 -20.27 -25.16
CA GLU A 289 -7.37 -21.12 -25.10
C GLU A 289 -8.65 -20.31 -25.35
N ALA A 290 -8.75 -19.11 -24.78
CA ALA A 290 -9.89 -18.22 -24.99
C ALA A 290 -9.99 -17.78 -26.46
N LEU A 291 -8.87 -17.44 -27.09
CA LEU A 291 -8.82 -17.10 -28.51
C LEU A 291 -9.23 -18.28 -29.40
N ALA A 292 -8.84 -19.50 -29.06
CA ALA A 292 -9.28 -20.70 -29.75
C ALA A 292 -10.79 -20.92 -29.60
N ALA A 293 -11.35 -20.74 -28.40
CA ALA A 293 -12.78 -20.81 -28.15
C ALA A 293 -13.56 -19.69 -28.89
N LEU A 294 -12.95 -18.52 -29.05
CA LEU A 294 -13.53 -17.38 -29.75
C LEU A 294 -13.38 -17.43 -31.28
N ALA A 295 -12.57 -18.35 -31.82
CA ALA A 295 -12.28 -18.43 -33.26
C ALA A 295 -13.53 -18.39 -34.17
N PRO A 296 -14.67 -19.03 -33.84
CA PRO A 296 -15.90 -18.94 -34.64
C PRO A 296 -16.46 -17.53 -34.79
N PHE A 297 -16.06 -16.59 -33.91
CA PHE A 297 -16.51 -15.20 -33.87
C PHE A 297 -15.52 -14.21 -34.48
N THR A 298 -14.42 -14.70 -35.07
CA THR A 298 -13.36 -13.88 -35.70
C THR A 298 -12.77 -12.85 -34.70
N PRO A 299 -12.08 -13.32 -33.64
CA PRO A 299 -11.57 -12.43 -32.60
C PRO A 299 -10.46 -11.53 -33.16
N ALA A 300 -10.51 -10.25 -32.80
CA ALA A 300 -9.42 -9.31 -33.01
C ALA A 300 -8.24 -9.64 -32.10
N THR A 301 -7.12 -8.94 -32.29
CA THR A 301 -5.98 -9.02 -31.38
C THR A 301 -6.42 -8.57 -29.98
N PRO A 302 -6.17 -9.37 -28.92
CA PRO A 302 -6.46 -8.96 -27.55
C PRO A 302 -5.71 -7.68 -27.18
N VAL A 303 -6.39 -6.83 -26.42
CA VAL A 303 -5.83 -5.61 -25.85
C VAL A 303 -5.85 -5.75 -24.33
N THR A 304 -4.76 -5.41 -23.64
CA THR A 304 -4.76 -5.45 -22.17
C THR A 304 -5.75 -4.43 -21.61
N ALA A 305 -6.24 -4.62 -20.38
CA ALA A 305 -7.09 -3.62 -19.73
C ALA A 305 -6.43 -2.23 -19.70
N GLY A 306 -5.14 -2.16 -19.37
CA GLY A 306 -4.38 -0.91 -19.33
C GLY A 306 -4.30 -0.22 -20.70
N ASP A 307 -3.98 -0.96 -21.76
CA ASP A 307 -3.94 -0.42 -23.12
C ASP A 307 -5.34 0.03 -23.59
N HIS A 308 -6.39 -0.69 -23.22
CA HIS A 308 -7.76 -0.35 -23.56
C HIS A 308 -8.19 0.98 -22.94
N HIS A 309 -7.85 1.20 -21.66
CA HIS A 309 -8.13 2.44 -20.94
C HIS A 309 -7.06 3.51 -21.09
N GLN A 310 -5.98 3.21 -21.84
CA GLN A 310 -4.82 4.08 -22.08
C GLN A 310 -4.04 4.46 -20.82
N GLN A 311 -4.23 3.74 -19.71
CA GLN A 311 -3.53 3.92 -18.44
C GLN A 311 -3.76 2.71 -17.53
N GLY A 312 -2.88 2.54 -16.54
CA GLY A 312 -3.05 1.55 -15.50
C GLY A 312 -2.73 0.11 -15.90
N GLU A 313 -3.08 -0.82 -15.02
CA GLU A 313 -2.97 -2.27 -15.22
C GLU A 313 -4.29 -2.96 -14.83
N GLY A 314 -4.46 -4.23 -15.20
CA GLY A 314 -5.68 -4.96 -14.87
C GLY A 314 -5.58 -6.47 -15.05
N THR A 315 -6.65 -7.17 -14.68
CA THR A 315 -6.71 -8.64 -14.63
C THR A 315 -7.49 -9.23 -15.80
N TYR A 316 -7.53 -8.55 -16.96
CA TYR A 316 -8.23 -9.02 -18.14
C TYR A 316 -7.69 -8.45 -19.45
N HIS A 317 -8.07 -9.09 -20.54
CA HIS A 317 -7.92 -8.61 -21.90
C HIS A 317 -9.29 -8.31 -22.51
N VAL A 318 -9.36 -7.28 -23.34
CA VAL A 318 -10.51 -6.98 -24.19
C VAL A 318 -10.27 -7.60 -25.56
N VAL A 319 -11.24 -8.38 -26.04
CA VAL A 319 -11.23 -9.00 -27.36
C VAL A 319 -12.52 -8.58 -28.08
N ASP A 320 -12.39 -7.74 -29.09
CA ASP A 320 -13.51 -7.42 -29.97
C ASP A 320 -13.72 -8.55 -30.98
N THR A 321 -14.97 -8.90 -31.25
CA THR A 321 -15.37 -9.94 -32.22
C THR A 321 -16.49 -9.42 -33.12
N ALA A 322 -16.84 -10.16 -34.16
CA ALA A 322 -18.00 -9.82 -35.00
C ALA A 322 -19.35 -9.88 -34.24
N ALA A 323 -19.42 -10.63 -33.13
CA ALA A 323 -20.63 -10.81 -32.33
C ALA A 323 -20.71 -9.85 -31.12
N GLY A 324 -19.62 -9.12 -30.84
CA GLY A 324 -19.54 -8.20 -29.71
C GLY A 324 -18.19 -8.25 -29.01
N ARG A 325 -18.10 -7.55 -27.88
CA ARG A 325 -16.90 -7.46 -27.06
C ARG A 325 -16.90 -8.55 -25.98
N VAL A 326 -15.71 -9.09 -25.72
CA VAL A 326 -15.45 -10.06 -24.66
C VAL A 326 -14.34 -9.54 -23.77
N MET A 327 -14.53 -9.64 -22.46
CA MET A 327 -13.48 -9.49 -21.47
C MET A 327 -13.03 -10.89 -21.04
N VAL A 328 -11.76 -11.21 -21.24
CA VAL A 328 -11.16 -12.51 -20.86
C VAL A 328 -10.25 -12.29 -19.65
N SER A 329 -10.59 -12.91 -18.52
CA SER A 329 -9.81 -12.75 -17.29
C SER A 329 -8.44 -13.40 -17.40
N THR A 330 -7.44 -12.80 -16.76
CA THR A 330 -6.11 -13.40 -16.55
C THR A 330 -6.05 -14.25 -15.28
N LEU A 331 -7.09 -14.23 -14.45
CA LEU A 331 -7.13 -14.97 -13.17
C LEU A 331 -7.57 -16.42 -13.31
N GLY A 332 -8.04 -16.81 -14.51
CA GLY A 332 -8.54 -18.15 -14.82
C GLY A 332 -9.47 -18.12 -16.02
N ARG A 333 -10.12 -19.26 -16.30
CA ARG A 333 -11.03 -19.44 -17.44
C ARG A 333 -12.38 -18.76 -17.24
N PHE A 334 -12.34 -17.44 -17.05
CA PHE A 334 -13.50 -16.59 -16.85
C PHE A 334 -13.63 -15.60 -17.98
N TYR A 335 -14.86 -15.33 -18.40
CA TYR A 335 -15.13 -14.29 -19.38
C TYR A 335 -16.43 -13.55 -19.06
N TRP A 336 -16.52 -12.31 -19.52
CA TRP A 336 -17.74 -11.52 -19.52
C TRP A 336 -17.99 -11.02 -20.95
N ALA A 337 -19.24 -11.05 -21.37
CA ALA A 337 -19.71 -10.57 -22.67
C ALA A 337 -21.22 -10.36 -22.62
N ASP A 338 -21.74 -9.46 -23.45
CA ASP A 338 -23.19 -9.26 -23.58
C ASP A 338 -23.83 -10.31 -24.51
N ASN A 339 -23.35 -10.38 -25.75
CA ASN A 339 -24.02 -11.09 -26.86
C ASN A 339 -23.27 -12.34 -27.36
N ILE A 340 -22.25 -12.78 -26.63
CA ILE A 340 -21.48 -13.97 -27.00
C ILE A 340 -22.09 -15.20 -26.30
N PRO A 341 -22.34 -16.31 -27.02
CA PRO A 341 -22.74 -17.59 -26.42
C PRO A 341 -21.68 -18.18 -25.48
N ASP A 342 -22.03 -19.25 -24.76
CA ASP A 342 -21.08 -19.90 -23.86
C ASP A 342 -19.82 -20.41 -24.57
N LEU A 343 -18.66 -19.99 -24.05
CA LEU A 343 -17.35 -20.40 -24.53
C LEU A 343 -16.97 -21.76 -23.91
N PRO A 344 -16.65 -22.79 -24.72
CA PRO A 344 -16.29 -24.11 -24.20
C PRO A 344 -15.10 -24.05 -23.24
N GLY A 345 -15.28 -24.61 -22.04
CA GLY A 345 -14.23 -24.66 -21.02
C GLY A 345 -14.05 -23.37 -20.22
N PHE A 346 -14.86 -22.33 -20.48
CA PHE A 346 -14.84 -21.08 -19.73
C PHE A 346 -16.16 -20.88 -18.97
N ARG A 347 -16.05 -20.27 -17.79
CA ARG A 347 -17.20 -19.81 -17.01
C ARG A 347 -17.53 -18.38 -17.41
N ARG A 348 -18.79 -18.14 -17.78
CA ARG A 348 -19.33 -16.79 -17.90
C ARG A 348 -19.54 -16.20 -16.51
N ILE A 349 -18.99 -15.02 -16.26
CA ILE A 349 -19.40 -14.17 -15.14
C ILE A 349 -20.58 -13.36 -15.66
N ASP A 350 -21.80 -13.79 -15.37
CA ASP A 350 -23.02 -13.05 -15.73
C ASP A 350 -23.35 -11.99 -14.67
N ASP A 351 -24.45 -11.24 -14.86
CA ASP A 351 -24.85 -10.20 -13.91
C ASP A 351 -25.15 -10.74 -12.51
N THR A 352 -25.64 -11.98 -12.41
CA THR A 352 -26.01 -12.59 -11.12
C THR A 352 -24.78 -12.98 -10.33
N LEU A 353 -23.84 -13.69 -10.97
CA LEU A 353 -22.56 -14.05 -10.37
C LEU A 353 -21.68 -12.81 -10.16
N GLY A 354 -21.65 -11.92 -11.14
CA GLY A 354 -20.88 -10.68 -11.13
C GLY A 354 -21.26 -9.76 -9.99
N ALA A 355 -22.54 -9.71 -9.59
CA ALA A 355 -23.04 -8.87 -8.51
C ALA A 355 -22.78 -9.41 -7.09
N ILE A 356 -22.21 -10.62 -6.93
CA ILE A 356 -21.87 -11.16 -5.61
C ILE A 356 -20.78 -10.29 -4.98
N VAL A 357 -21.04 -9.75 -3.78
CA VAL A 357 -20.11 -8.90 -3.04
C VAL A 357 -19.17 -9.76 -2.20
N VAL A 358 -17.85 -9.56 -2.36
CA VAL A 358 -16.81 -10.25 -1.61
C VAL A 358 -16.31 -9.35 -0.48
N THR A 359 -16.46 -9.81 0.77
CA THR A 359 -16.12 -9.03 1.97
C THR A 359 -14.81 -9.50 2.62
N GLY A 360 -14.23 -8.67 3.49
CA GLY A 360 -13.00 -9.01 4.23
C GLY A 360 -11.72 -9.05 3.40
N LEU A 361 -11.79 -8.66 2.13
CA LEU A 361 -10.66 -8.44 1.22
C LEU A 361 -10.59 -6.94 0.87
N PRO A 362 -9.75 -6.15 1.57
CA PRO A 362 -9.62 -4.71 1.38
C PRO A 362 -8.79 -4.36 0.12
N VAL A 363 -9.30 -4.74 -1.05
CA VAL A 363 -8.69 -4.43 -2.35
C VAL A 363 -8.91 -2.95 -2.64
N TYR A 364 -7.84 -2.23 -2.97
CA TYR A 364 -7.94 -0.83 -3.35
C TYR A 364 -8.67 -0.71 -4.68
N PHE A 365 -9.60 0.23 -4.81
CA PHE A 365 -10.31 0.50 -6.06
C PHE A 365 -10.77 1.96 -6.05
N PHE A 366 -10.25 2.77 -7.00
CA PHE A 366 -10.57 4.19 -7.16
C PHE A 366 -10.64 5.02 -5.87
N GLY A 367 -9.63 4.88 -5.00
CA GLY A 367 -9.55 5.65 -3.77
C GLY A 367 -10.17 4.99 -2.54
N HIS A 368 -10.88 3.88 -2.72
CA HIS A 368 -11.60 3.19 -1.65
C HIS A 368 -11.09 1.76 -1.46
N ARG A 369 -11.42 1.14 -0.33
CA ARG A 369 -11.16 -0.29 -0.02
C ARG A 369 -12.43 -0.99 0.46
N GLU A 370 -13.57 -0.57 -0.09
CA GLU A 370 -14.86 -1.17 0.20
C GLU A 370 -14.96 -2.58 -0.42
N PRO A 371 -15.86 -3.43 0.10
CA PRO A 371 -16.13 -4.72 -0.52
C PRO A 371 -16.43 -4.59 -2.02
N LEU A 372 -15.72 -5.37 -2.84
CA LEU A 372 -15.86 -5.37 -4.29
C LEU A 372 -16.74 -6.52 -4.76
N THR A 373 -17.33 -6.37 -5.94
CA THR A 373 -18.10 -7.44 -6.56
C THR A 373 -17.19 -8.47 -7.23
N VAL A 374 -17.72 -9.65 -7.54
CA VAL A 374 -17.00 -10.65 -8.36
C VAL A 374 -16.60 -10.07 -9.71
N HIS A 375 -17.47 -9.27 -10.33
CA HIS A 375 -17.14 -8.60 -11.59
C HIS A 375 -15.92 -7.69 -11.44
N ASP A 376 -15.91 -6.82 -10.43
CA ASP A 376 -14.80 -5.89 -10.18
C ASP A 376 -13.49 -6.61 -9.86
N LEU A 377 -13.55 -7.73 -9.15
CA LEU A 377 -12.36 -8.52 -8.79
C LEU A 377 -11.83 -9.37 -9.93
N VAL A 378 -12.70 -9.96 -10.76
CA VAL A 378 -12.29 -10.84 -11.87
C VAL A 378 -11.83 -10.01 -13.08
N PHE A 379 -12.46 -8.86 -13.30
CA PHE A 379 -12.16 -7.91 -14.38
C PHE A 379 -11.66 -6.57 -13.82
N TYR A 380 -10.72 -6.67 -12.89
CA TYR A 380 -10.13 -5.52 -12.22
C TYR A 380 -9.31 -4.67 -13.18
N TRP A 381 -9.42 -3.35 -13.04
CA TRP A 381 -8.55 -2.37 -13.67
C TRP A 381 -8.41 -1.16 -12.75
N GLN A 382 -7.22 -0.58 -12.73
CA GLN A 382 -6.92 0.62 -11.96
C GLN A 382 -5.84 1.44 -12.65
N ASP A 383 -5.96 2.76 -12.57
CA ASP A 383 -5.07 3.77 -13.15
C ASP A 383 -3.73 3.93 -12.43
#